data_AF-A0A9P9DLQ9-F1
#
_entry.id   AF-A0A9P9DLQ9-F1
#
_cell.length_a   1.000
_cell.length_b   1.000
_cell.length_c   1.000
_cell.angle_alpha   90.00
_cell.angle_beta   90.00
_cell.angle_gamma   90.00
#
_symmetry.space_group_name_H-M   'P 1'
#
loop_
_entity.id
_entity.type
_entity.pdbx_description
1 polymer ?
#
loop_
_entity_poly.entity_id
_entity_poly.type
_entity_poly.pdbx_seq_one_letter_code
_entity_poly.pdbx_strand_id
1 'polypeptide(L)'
;MQVYNLKSLLKTQLQHVIHPSIMPEQLFSLIPQKKVCSTALELARDVLPEPLFNHSLRVFFLAKFLAEKENSAWADHPKLPLLFVATVCHDLGASDLYNGKQRFEVESADAAQQHLLAHGVPDADVYEVWVAIALHTSSGIAERISSLSRLLRLAVMCDFAPAEFRETRGIKAYAARLEEVLPRLEVEKALGDAVLKQAIKIPHHIDSLTWPNSNKHPGPSWPGVLMRAHLENPTHEGINPAF
;
A
#
# COMPACT_ATOMS: atom_id res chain seq x y z
N MET A 1 23.28 -17.68 -15.45
CA MET A 1 21.99 -17.24 -14.90
C MET A 1 22.01 -17.54 -13.40
N GLN A 2 22.54 -16.61 -12.61
CA GLN A 2 22.80 -16.82 -11.18
C GLN A 2 21.56 -16.42 -10.37
N VAL A 3 20.90 -17.42 -9.79
CA VAL A 3 19.87 -17.22 -8.76
C VAL A 3 20.62 -16.75 -7.51
N TYR A 4 20.58 -15.44 -7.22
CA TYR A 4 21.19 -14.89 -6.03
C TYR A 4 20.47 -15.43 -4.78
N ASN A 5 21.18 -16.25 -4.00
CA ASN A 5 20.67 -16.88 -2.79
C ASN A 5 20.59 -15.84 -1.67
N LEU A 6 19.39 -15.31 -1.42
CA LEU A 6 19.07 -14.38 -0.33
C LEU A 6 19.60 -14.83 1.05
N LYS A 7 19.80 -16.14 1.28
CA LYS A 7 20.33 -16.67 2.55
C LYS A 7 21.78 -16.25 2.81
N SER A 8 22.56 -15.98 1.76
CA SER A 8 24.00 -15.67 1.88
C SER A 8 24.27 -14.21 2.23
N LEU A 9 23.39 -13.29 1.87
CA LEU A 9 23.57 -11.85 2.08
C LEU A 9 23.12 -11.39 3.47
N LEU A 10 22.14 -12.06 4.08
CA LEU A 10 21.55 -11.64 5.35
C LEU A 10 22.33 -12.09 6.59
N LYS A 11 23.30 -13.01 6.45
CA LYS A 11 23.93 -13.67 7.60
C LYS A 11 25.15 -12.94 8.18
N THR A 12 25.72 -11.95 7.49
CA THR A 12 27.10 -11.50 7.78
C THR A 12 27.24 -10.14 8.47
N GLN A 13 26.18 -9.35 8.71
CA GLN A 13 26.37 -7.96 9.17
C GLN A 13 25.37 -7.39 10.22
N LEU A 14 24.60 -8.23 10.92
CA LEU A 14 23.68 -7.75 11.98
C LEU A 14 24.36 -7.58 13.36
N GLN A 15 25.48 -6.86 13.43
CA GLN A 15 26.13 -6.51 14.71
C GLN A 15 26.29 -5.01 14.98
N HIS A 16 25.72 -4.13 14.15
CA HIS A 16 25.71 -2.69 14.45
C HIS A 16 24.30 -2.12 14.36
N VAL A 17 23.97 -1.34 15.40
CA VAL A 17 22.70 -0.69 15.70
C VAL A 17 22.03 -0.13 14.44
N ILE A 18 20.90 -0.72 14.06
CA ILE A 18 20.09 -0.28 12.92
C ILE A 18 19.20 0.87 13.41
N HIS A 19 19.45 2.07 12.89
CA HIS A 19 18.50 3.16 12.95
C HIS A 19 17.23 2.73 12.17
N PRO A 20 16.02 2.83 12.75
CA PRO A 20 14.77 2.37 12.12
C PRO A 20 14.44 3.07 10.79
N SER A 21 15.07 4.21 10.52
CA SER A 21 14.82 5.06 9.34
C SER A 21 15.65 4.71 8.09
N ILE A 22 16.57 3.75 8.15
CA ILE A 22 17.42 3.40 7.00
C ILE A 22 16.98 2.04 6.46
N MET A 23 16.37 2.04 5.27
CA MET A 23 16.15 0.79 4.53
C MET A 23 17.48 0.05 4.38
N PRO A 24 17.54 -1.26 4.71
CA PRO A 24 18.73 -2.05 4.48
C PRO A 24 19.21 -1.90 3.03
N GLU A 25 20.50 -1.66 2.84
CA GLU A 25 21.12 -1.44 1.52
C GLU A 25 20.77 -2.56 0.52
N GLN A 26 20.59 -3.78 1.03
CA GLN A 26 20.17 -4.93 0.25
C GLN A 26 18.76 -4.79 -0.34
N LEU A 27 17.81 -4.18 0.37
CA LEU A 27 16.47 -3.93 -0.17
C LEU A 27 16.50 -2.86 -1.25
N PHE A 28 17.34 -1.84 -1.11
CA PHE A 28 17.49 -0.80 -2.13
C PHE A 28 17.95 -1.38 -3.47
N SER A 29 18.86 -2.37 -3.44
CA SER A 29 19.31 -3.08 -4.64
C SER A 29 18.21 -3.87 -5.38
N LEU A 30 17.10 -4.18 -4.70
CA LEU A 30 15.96 -4.92 -5.26
C LEU A 30 14.88 -3.99 -5.83
N ILE A 31 15.00 -2.68 -5.64
CA ILE A 31 14.13 -1.66 -6.20
C ILE A 31 14.62 -1.29 -7.61
N PRO A 32 13.72 -1.09 -8.60
CA PRO A 32 14.13 -0.66 -9.92
C PRO A 32 14.89 0.67 -9.88
N GLN A 33 16.12 0.69 -10.40
CA GLN A 33 17.01 1.85 -10.40
C GLN A 33 16.66 2.84 -11.53
N LYS A 34 15.42 3.33 -11.51
CA LYS A 34 14.89 4.35 -12.42
C LYS A 34 14.52 5.60 -11.63
N LYS A 35 14.75 6.78 -12.22
CA LYS A 35 14.45 8.07 -11.58
C LYS A 35 13.00 8.18 -11.09
N VAL A 36 12.05 7.66 -11.88
CA VAL A 36 10.62 7.62 -11.51
C VAL A 36 10.36 6.80 -10.24
N CYS A 37 11.16 5.76 -9.99
CA CYS A 37 11.06 4.94 -8.78
C CYS A 37 11.74 5.62 -7.58
N SER A 38 12.96 6.14 -7.75
CA SER A 38 13.68 6.77 -6.64
C SER A 38 12.93 7.99 -6.09
N THR A 39 12.36 8.81 -6.98
CA THR A 39 11.58 9.99 -6.59
C THR A 39 10.20 9.63 -6.01
N ALA A 40 9.57 8.54 -6.46
CA ALA A 40 8.34 8.03 -5.83
C ALA A 40 8.61 7.51 -4.40
N LEU A 41 9.75 6.84 -4.21
CA LEU A 41 10.20 6.35 -2.92
C LEU A 41 10.51 7.49 -1.95
N GLU A 42 11.21 8.53 -2.42
CA GLU A 42 11.46 9.75 -1.66
C GLU A 42 10.14 10.41 -1.26
N LEU A 43 9.22 10.59 -2.22
CA LEU A 43 7.91 11.16 -1.94
C LEU A 43 7.15 10.37 -0.85
N ALA A 44 7.07 9.05 -0.97
CA ALA A 44 6.40 8.20 0.01
C ALA A 44 7.07 8.30 1.39
N ARG A 45 8.41 8.33 1.44
CA ARG A 45 9.15 8.49 2.70
C ARG A 45 8.87 9.82 3.38
N ASP A 46 8.73 10.89 2.60
CA ASP A 46 8.57 12.24 3.13
C ASP A 46 7.17 12.49 3.70
N VAL A 47 6.15 11.79 3.19
CA VAL A 47 4.74 12.08 3.53
C VAL A 47 4.04 10.99 4.33
N LEU A 48 4.50 9.74 4.25
CA LEU A 48 3.87 8.63 4.98
C LEU A 48 4.52 8.46 6.36
N PRO A 49 3.73 8.18 7.40
CA PRO A 49 4.30 7.70 8.65
C PRO A 49 4.97 6.33 8.42
N GLU A 50 5.97 6.01 9.25
CA GLU A 50 6.81 4.82 9.11
C GLU A 50 6.04 3.49 8.91
N PRO A 51 4.92 3.20 9.63
CA PRO A 51 4.15 1.98 9.40
C PRO A 51 3.61 1.86 7.96
N LEU A 52 3.11 2.97 7.39
CA LEU A 52 2.55 3.02 6.03
C LEU A 52 3.65 2.99 4.97
N PHE A 53 4.79 3.63 5.23
CA PHE A 53 5.96 3.55 4.36
C PHE A 53 6.49 2.11 4.27
N ASN A 54 6.65 1.43 5.43
CA ASN A 54 7.07 0.04 5.47
C ASN A 54 6.05 -0.88 4.79
N HIS A 55 4.75 -0.64 5.00
CA HIS A 55 3.68 -1.37 4.31
C HIS A 55 3.78 -1.22 2.80
N SER A 56 3.91 -0.01 2.30
CA SER A 56 4.02 0.28 0.86
C SER A 56 5.18 -0.49 0.21
N LEU A 57 6.32 -0.60 0.90
CA LEU A 57 7.45 -1.41 0.47
C LEU A 57 7.22 -2.91 0.56
N ARG A 58 6.60 -3.40 1.65
CA ARG A 58 6.20 -4.82 1.75
C ARG A 58 5.25 -5.18 0.61
N VAL A 59 4.26 -4.34 0.33
CA VAL A 59 3.31 -4.50 -0.79
C VAL A 59 4.03 -4.58 -2.13
N PHE A 60 5.05 -3.74 -2.39
CA PHE A 60 5.87 -3.87 -3.59
C PHE A 60 6.51 -5.27 -3.71
N PHE A 61 7.20 -5.73 -2.67
CA PHE A 61 7.89 -7.01 -2.69
C PHE A 61 6.92 -8.19 -2.81
N LEU A 62 5.78 -8.13 -2.12
CA LEU A 62 4.73 -9.14 -2.22
C LEU A 62 4.12 -9.17 -3.62
N ALA A 63 3.85 -8.00 -4.23
CA ALA A 63 3.32 -7.91 -5.59
C ALA A 63 4.31 -8.46 -6.63
N LYS A 64 5.61 -8.12 -6.49
CA LYS A 64 6.68 -8.65 -7.33
C LYS A 64 6.78 -10.17 -7.22
N PHE A 65 6.74 -10.72 -6.01
CA PHE A 65 6.75 -12.17 -5.79
C PHE A 65 5.56 -12.86 -6.48
N LEU A 66 4.36 -12.30 -6.36
CA LEU A 66 3.16 -12.82 -7.02
C LEU A 66 3.30 -12.74 -8.55
N ALA A 67 3.79 -11.63 -9.08
CA ALA A 67 4.02 -11.45 -10.50
C ALA A 67 5.02 -12.48 -11.06
N GLU A 68 6.13 -12.72 -10.34
CA GLU A 68 7.13 -13.74 -10.72
C GLU A 68 6.54 -15.15 -10.69
N LYS A 69 5.78 -15.48 -9.64
CA LYS A 69 5.13 -16.78 -9.51
C LYS A 69 4.13 -17.06 -10.64
N GLU A 70 3.46 -16.01 -11.12
CA GLU A 70 2.46 -16.08 -12.18
C GLU A 70 3.06 -15.91 -13.59
N ASN A 71 4.39 -15.75 -13.73
CA ASN A 71 5.06 -15.38 -14.98
C ASN A 71 4.43 -14.15 -15.65
N SER A 72 4.04 -13.17 -14.83
CA SER A 72 3.40 -11.94 -15.28
C SER A 72 4.42 -10.95 -15.82
N ALA A 73 4.06 -10.24 -16.89
CA ALA A 73 4.89 -9.16 -17.47
C ALA A 73 5.21 -8.03 -16.46
N TRP A 74 4.45 -7.93 -15.36
CA TRP A 74 4.71 -6.98 -14.28
C TRP A 74 5.96 -7.29 -13.44
N ALA A 75 6.51 -8.51 -13.55
CA ALA A 75 7.81 -8.86 -12.98
C ALA A 75 8.99 -8.37 -13.85
N ASP A 76 8.73 -8.02 -15.11
CA ASP A 76 9.76 -7.68 -16.09
C ASP A 76 10.13 -6.19 -16.06
N HIS A 77 11.37 -5.89 -16.45
CA HIS A 77 11.93 -4.53 -16.41
C HIS A 77 11.08 -3.44 -17.10
N PRO A 78 10.33 -3.67 -18.20
CA PRO A 78 9.48 -2.63 -18.78
C PRO A 78 8.33 -2.19 -17.86
N LYS A 79 7.71 -3.11 -17.12
CA LYS A 79 6.52 -2.83 -16.28
C LYS A 79 6.83 -2.76 -14.78
N LEU A 80 7.94 -3.33 -14.33
CA LEU A 80 8.34 -3.34 -12.92
C LEU A 80 8.46 -1.93 -12.30
N PRO A 81 8.97 -0.88 -13.00
CA PRO A 81 8.93 0.48 -12.48
C PRO A 81 7.52 1.00 -12.20
N LEU A 82 6.55 0.66 -13.05
CA LEU A 82 5.15 1.05 -12.88
C LEU A 82 4.48 0.27 -11.74
N LEU A 83 4.78 -1.03 -11.60
CA LEU A 83 4.38 -1.82 -10.43
C LEU A 83 4.89 -1.16 -9.15
N PHE A 84 6.17 -0.78 -9.13
CA PHE A 84 6.81 -0.13 -7.99
C PHE A 84 6.08 1.17 -7.63
N VAL A 85 5.89 2.08 -8.59
CA VAL A 85 5.17 3.35 -8.34
C VAL A 85 3.75 3.08 -7.83
N ALA A 86 3.01 2.16 -8.45
CA ALA A 86 1.66 1.82 -8.02
C ALA A 86 1.63 1.37 -6.55
N THR A 87 2.54 0.47 -6.16
CA THR A 87 2.60 -0.08 -4.79
C THR A 87 3.11 0.94 -3.77
N VAL A 88 4.09 1.76 -4.12
CA VAL A 88 4.67 2.73 -3.19
C VAL A 88 3.78 3.96 -2.99
N CYS A 89 2.94 4.28 -3.98
CA CYS A 89 2.08 5.45 -3.93
C CYS A 89 0.63 5.16 -3.49
N HIS A 90 0.23 3.90 -3.30
CA HIS A 90 -1.20 3.55 -3.15
C HIS A 90 -1.89 4.16 -1.91
N ASP A 91 -1.10 4.49 -0.88
CA ASP A 91 -1.58 5.08 0.38
C ASP A 91 -1.21 6.57 0.55
N LEU A 92 -0.65 7.25 -0.47
CA LEU A 92 -0.27 8.66 -0.33
C LEU A 92 -1.44 9.55 0.12
N GLY A 93 -2.66 9.27 -0.37
CA GLY A 93 -3.88 9.98 0.00
C GLY A 93 -4.28 9.83 1.48
N ALA A 94 -3.69 8.90 2.22
CA ALA A 94 -3.84 8.79 3.67
C ALA A 94 -2.91 9.74 4.46
N SER A 95 -1.96 10.40 3.78
CA SER A 95 -1.10 11.43 4.38
C SER A 95 -1.83 12.77 4.56
N ASP A 96 -1.25 13.64 5.39
CA ASP A 96 -1.76 15.01 5.55
C ASP A 96 -1.54 15.85 4.26
N LEU A 97 -0.47 15.61 3.50
CA LEU A 97 -0.15 16.38 2.29
C LEU A 97 -1.15 16.14 1.14
N TYR A 98 -1.58 14.90 0.96
CA TYR A 98 -2.53 14.51 -0.09
C TYR A 98 -3.96 14.34 0.45
N ASN A 99 -4.28 14.98 1.57
CA ASN A 99 -5.63 14.98 2.12
C ASN A 99 -6.55 15.94 1.34
N GLY A 100 -7.14 15.45 0.25
CA GLY A 100 -8.16 16.17 -0.53
C GLY A 100 -9.60 15.83 -0.15
N LYS A 101 -10.54 16.16 -1.04
CA LYS A 101 -12.00 16.03 -0.82
C LYS A 101 -12.54 14.64 -1.17
N GLN A 102 -11.78 13.85 -1.92
CA GLN A 102 -12.15 12.52 -2.40
C GLN A 102 -11.59 11.47 -1.46
N ARG A 103 -12.08 10.23 -1.58
CA ARG A 103 -11.53 9.09 -0.83
C ARG A 103 -10.01 8.99 -1.02
N PHE A 104 -9.32 8.52 0.03
CA PHE A 104 -7.86 8.43 0.01
C PHE A 104 -7.33 7.61 -1.18
N GLU A 105 -8.05 6.58 -1.63
CA GLU A 105 -7.64 5.77 -2.79
C GLU A 105 -7.57 6.60 -4.07
N VAL A 106 -8.49 7.54 -4.24
CA VAL A 106 -8.54 8.42 -5.43
C VAL A 106 -7.48 9.51 -5.31
N GLU A 107 -7.31 10.11 -4.14
CA GLU A 107 -6.26 11.11 -3.91
C GLU A 107 -4.84 10.50 -4.10
N SER A 108 -4.63 9.25 -3.67
CA SER A 108 -3.41 8.49 -3.96
C SER A 108 -3.19 8.27 -5.46
N ALA A 109 -4.26 7.92 -6.19
CA ALA A 109 -4.19 7.69 -7.62
C ALA A 109 -3.86 8.98 -8.39
N ASP A 110 -4.48 10.10 -8.01
CA ASP A 110 -4.22 11.43 -8.58
C ASP A 110 -2.77 11.87 -8.31
N ALA A 111 -2.25 11.63 -7.10
CA ALA A 111 -0.85 11.91 -6.75
C ALA A 111 0.13 11.09 -7.60
N ALA A 112 -0.13 9.79 -7.75
CA ALA A 112 0.70 8.91 -8.59
C ALA A 112 0.64 9.30 -10.07
N GLN A 113 -0.54 9.70 -10.57
CA GLN A 113 -0.69 10.19 -11.94
C GLN A 113 0.16 11.43 -12.19
N GLN A 114 0.10 12.43 -11.29
CA GLN A 114 0.91 13.64 -11.41
C GLN A 114 2.41 13.31 -11.43
N HIS A 115 2.83 12.40 -10.55
CA HIS A 115 4.22 11.93 -10.47
C HIS A 115 4.69 11.26 -11.77
N LEU A 116 3.89 10.36 -12.33
CA LEU A 116 4.22 9.62 -13.56
C LEU A 116 4.24 10.54 -14.79
N LEU A 117 3.27 11.45 -14.92
CA LEU A 117 3.23 12.43 -16.00
C LEU A 117 4.45 13.35 -15.97
N ALA A 118 4.87 13.79 -14.78
CA ALA A 118 6.09 14.58 -14.62
C ALA A 118 7.37 13.84 -15.05
N HIS A 119 7.32 12.51 -15.12
CA HIS A 119 8.41 11.66 -15.60
C HIS A 119 8.26 11.23 -17.07
N GLY A 120 7.26 11.76 -17.79
CA GLY A 120 7.03 11.45 -19.21
C GLY A 120 6.55 10.03 -19.47
N VAL A 121 5.90 9.39 -18.49
CA VAL A 121 5.29 8.08 -18.66
C VAL A 121 4.07 8.21 -19.60
N PRO A 122 3.87 7.29 -20.57
CA PRO A 122 2.73 7.37 -21.50
C PRO A 122 1.38 7.33 -20.79
N ASP A 123 0.40 8.10 -21.29
CA ASP A 123 -0.93 8.23 -20.69
C ASP A 123 -1.64 6.88 -20.43
N ALA A 124 -1.44 5.90 -21.30
CA ALA A 124 -2.01 4.56 -21.14
C ALA A 124 -1.46 3.83 -19.90
N ASP A 125 -0.16 3.94 -19.64
CA ASP A 125 0.49 3.36 -18.46
C ASP A 125 0.11 4.15 -17.20
N VAL A 126 0.02 5.47 -17.30
CA VAL A 126 -0.45 6.34 -16.21
C VAL A 126 -1.87 5.96 -15.80
N TYR A 127 -2.77 5.77 -16.77
CA TYR A 127 -4.14 5.34 -16.52
C TYR A 127 -4.19 3.95 -15.88
N GLU A 128 -3.37 3.00 -16.34
CA GLU A 128 -3.31 1.66 -15.75
C GLU A 128 -2.88 1.69 -14.27
N VAL A 129 -1.88 2.54 -13.92
CA VAL A 129 -1.47 2.76 -12.52
C VAL A 129 -2.55 3.45 -11.71
N TRP A 130 -3.18 4.50 -12.25
CA TRP A 130 -4.26 5.22 -11.58
C TRP A 130 -5.42 4.28 -11.24
N VAL A 131 -5.87 3.45 -12.18
CA VAL A 131 -6.95 2.48 -11.98
C VAL A 131 -6.58 1.47 -10.89
N ALA A 132 -5.35 0.97 -10.90
CA ALA A 132 -4.90 0.01 -9.89
C ALA A 132 -4.93 0.60 -8.48
N ILE A 133 -4.43 1.83 -8.31
CA ILE A 133 -4.46 2.51 -7.03
C ILE A 133 -5.90 2.84 -6.62
N ALA A 134 -6.71 3.43 -7.50
CA ALA A 134 -8.08 3.84 -7.15
C ALA A 134 -8.98 2.66 -6.72
N LEU A 135 -8.66 1.43 -7.16
CA LEU A 135 -9.47 0.23 -6.91
C LEU A 135 -8.83 -0.74 -5.91
N HIS A 136 -7.66 -0.46 -5.32
CA HIS A 136 -6.95 -1.46 -4.51
C HIS A 136 -7.76 -1.97 -3.30
N THR A 137 -8.66 -1.14 -2.74
CA THR A 137 -9.60 -1.51 -1.66
C THR A 137 -10.90 -2.19 -2.15
N SER A 138 -11.16 -2.23 -3.45
CA SER A 138 -12.42 -2.68 -4.05
C SER A 138 -12.44 -4.17 -4.41
N SER A 139 -12.97 -4.99 -3.49
CA SER A 139 -13.09 -6.45 -3.64
C SER A 139 -13.87 -6.89 -4.86
N GLY A 140 -13.34 -7.89 -5.58
CA GLY A 140 -13.94 -8.48 -6.77
C GLY A 140 -13.76 -7.66 -8.05
N ILE A 141 -13.56 -6.35 -7.93
CA ILE A 141 -13.35 -5.44 -9.07
C ILE A 141 -11.86 -5.37 -9.41
N ALA A 142 -11.01 -5.03 -8.44
CA ALA A 142 -9.56 -4.89 -8.68
C ALA A 142 -8.93 -6.18 -9.18
N GLU A 143 -9.37 -7.34 -8.70
CA GLU A 143 -8.85 -8.64 -9.14
C GLU A 143 -9.21 -8.98 -10.59
N ARG A 144 -10.26 -8.36 -11.14
CA ARG A 144 -10.81 -8.71 -12.45
C ARG A 144 -10.48 -7.71 -13.56
N ILE A 145 -10.30 -6.44 -13.21
CA ILE A 145 -10.22 -5.33 -14.17
C ILE A 145 -8.88 -5.28 -14.93
N SER A 146 -7.75 -5.50 -14.25
CA SER A 146 -6.42 -5.51 -14.87
C SER A 146 -5.43 -6.33 -14.05
N SER A 147 -4.35 -6.76 -14.69
CA SER A 147 -3.29 -7.54 -14.02
C SER A 147 -2.58 -6.73 -12.93
N LEU A 148 -2.34 -5.44 -13.15
CA LEU A 148 -1.75 -4.55 -12.14
C LEU A 148 -2.67 -4.39 -10.92
N SER A 149 -3.94 -4.08 -11.15
CA SER A 149 -4.94 -3.91 -10.07
C SER A 149 -5.05 -5.18 -9.22
N ARG A 150 -5.03 -6.35 -9.88
CA ARG A 150 -5.05 -7.64 -9.19
C ARG A 150 -3.80 -7.86 -8.35
N LEU A 151 -2.61 -7.62 -8.90
CA LEU A 151 -1.34 -7.82 -8.19
C LEU A 151 -1.22 -6.89 -6.98
N LEU A 152 -1.55 -5.60 -7.15
CA LEU A 152 -1.55 -4.61 -6.07
C LEU A 152 -2.51 -5.04 -4.96
N ARG A 153 -3.77 -5.36 -5.30
CA ARG A 153 -4.77 -5.77 -4.32
C ARG A 153 -4.38 -7.07 -3.60
N LEU A 154 -3.91 -8.08 -4.32
CA LEU A 154 -3.48 -9.32 -3.68
C LEU A 154 -2.26 -9.13 -2.78
N ALA A 155 -1.37 -8.20 -3.11
CA ALA A 155 -0.22 -7.87 -2.27
C ALA A 155 -0.64 -7.13 -0.99
N VAL A 156 -1.55 -6.15 -1.10
CA VAL A 156 -2.18 -5.49 0.06
C VAL A 156 -2.87 -6.52 0.95
N MET A 157 -3.68 -7.41 0.35
CA MET A 157 -4.29 -8.52 1.09
C MET A 157 -3.24 -9.43 1.72
N CYS A 158 -2.16 -9.79 1.04
CA CYS A 158 -1.10 -10.60 1.64
C CYS A 158 -0.47 -9.89 2.85
N ASP A 159 -0.34 -8.56 2.83
CA ASP A 159 0.23 -7.83 3.97
C ASP A 159 -0.72 -7.78 5.17
N PHE A 160 -2.04 -7.79 4.98
CA PHE A 160 -3.03 -7.74 6.07
C PHE A 160 -3.71 -9.07 6.41
N ALA A 161 -3.64 -10.08 5.54
CA ALA A 161 -4.41 -11.30 5.70
C ALA A 161 -3.78 -12.30 6.68
N PRO A 162 -4.61 -13.21 7.25
CA PRO A 162 -4.15 -14.32 8.08
C PRO A 162 -3.14 -15.25 7.38
N ALA A 163 -2.47 -16.06 8.20
CA ALA A 163 -1.43 -16.99 7.74
C ALA A 163 -1.91 -17.94 6.64
N GLU A 164 -3.16 -18.39 6.68
CA GLU A 164 -3.78 -19.33 5.72
C GLU A 164 -3.88 -18.70 4.33
N PHE A 165 -4.24 -17.41 4.25
CA PHE A 165 -4.29 -16.69 2.98
C PHE A 165 -2.90 -16.58 2.33
N ARG A 166 -1.87 -16.34 3.17
CA ARG A 166 -0.47 -16.30 2.73
C ARG A 166 0.05 -17.70 2.34
N GLU A 167 -0.38 -18.75 3.04
CA GLU A 167 0.02 -20.15 2.80
C GLU A 167 -0.47 -20.65 1.44
N THR A 168 -1.76 -20.45 1.13
CA THR A 168 -2.35 -20.85 -0.17
C THR A 168 -1.66 -20.19 -1.37
N ARG A 169 -0.97 -19.07 -1.16
CA ARG A 169 -0.18 -18.36 -2.16
C ARG A 169 1.32 -18.66 -2.10
N GLY A 170 1.77 -19.47 -1.15
CA GLY A 170 3.19 -19.81 -0.96
C GLY A 170 4.06 -18.61 -0.58
N ILE A 171 3.45 -17.53 -0.06
CA ILE A 171 4.15 -16.26 0.23
C ILE A 171 4.45 -16.08 1.72
N LYS A 172 3.88 -16.92 2.59
CA LYS A 172 3.99 -16.81 4.06
C LYS A 172 5.43 -16.65 4.56
N ALA A 173 6.34 -17.56 4.17
CA ALA A 173 7.73 -17.51 4.59
C ALA A 173 8.51 -16.32 3.98
N TYR A 174 8.06 -15.78 2.85
CA TYR A 174 8.63 -14.57 2.27
C TYR A 174 8.16 -13.31 3.01
N ALA A 175 6.86 -13.21 3.28
CA ALA A 175 6.26 -12.13 4.06
C ALA A 175 6.88 -12.02 5.47
N ALA A 176 7.05 -13.13 6.18
CA ALA A 176 7.68 -13.13 7.50
C ALA A 176 9.10 -12.54 7.48
N ARG A 177 9.90 -12.84 6.45
CA ARG A 177 11.24 -12.26 6.27
C ARG A 177 11.21 -10.78 5.91
N LEU A 178 10.19 -10.33 5.16
CA LEU A 178 10.01 -8.91 4.91
C LEU A 178 9.68 -8.16 6.20
N GLU A 179 8.85 -8.73 7.08
CA GLU A 179 8.46 -8.12 8.37
C GLU A 179 9.64 -8.00 9.35
N GLU A 180 10.69 -8.83 9.22
CA GLU A 180 11.94 -8.69 9.99
C GLU A 180 12.73 -7.43 9.64
N VAL A 181 12.68 -6.99 8.38
CA VAL A 181 13.46 -5.85 7.85
C VAL A 181 12.62 -4.59 7.59
N LEU A 182 11.31 -4.75 7.44
CA LEU A 182 10.31 -3.71 7.25
C LEU A 182 9.20 -3.96 8.30
N PRO A 183 9.43 -3.58 9.58
CA PRO A 183 8.53 -3.91 10.67
C PRO A 183 7.11 -3.36 10.44
N ARG A 184 6.10 -4.09 10.94
CA ARG A 184 4.69 -3.76 10.76
C ARG A 184 4.26 -2.49 11.52
N LEU A 185 4.78 -2.30 12.73
CA LEU A 185 4.54 -1.11 13.55
C LEU A 185 3.04 -0.76 13.70
N GLU A 186 2.21 -1.77 13.98
CA GLU A 186 0.75 -1.64 14.11
C GLU A 186 0.07 -0.97 12.90
N VAL A 187 0.53 -1.28 11.68
CA VAL A 187 0.07 -0.64 10.45
C VAL A 187 -1.45 -0.67 10.26
N GLU A 188 -2.15 -1.72 10.73
CA GLU A 188 -3.61 -1.80 10.69
C GLU A 188 -4.25 -0.61 11.43
N LYS A 189 -3.77 -0.34 12.65
CA LYS A 189 -4.20 0.80 13.44
C LYS A 189 -3.77 2.10 12.77
N ALA A 190 -2.51 2.20 12.35
CA ALA A 190 -1.96 3.43 11.78
C ALA A 190 -2.71 3.86 10.51
N LEU A 191 -3.02 2.92 9.61
CA LEU A 191 -3.75 3.21 8.37
C LEU A 191 -5.22 3.54 8.66
N GLY A 192 -5.88 2.75 9.52
CA GLY A 192 -7.26 3.04 9.94
C GLY A 192 -7.39 4.43 10.56
N ASP A 193 -6.50 4.79 11.48
CA ASP A 193 -6.47 6.10 12.14
C ASP A 193 -6.19 7.23 11.13
N ALA A 194 -5.25 7.04 10.20
CA ALA A 194 -4.93 8.02 9.18
C ALA A 194 -6.14 8.33 8.29
N VAL A 195 -6.86 7.30 7.83
CA VAL A 195 -8.09 7.46 7.03
C VAL A 195 -9.22 8.10 7.85
N LEU A 196 -9.37 7.72 9.12
CA LEU A 196 -10.40 8.29 10.01
C LEU A 196 -10.15 9.75 10.37
N LYS A 197 -8.89 10.13 10.63
CA LYS A 197 -8.50 11.52 10.94
C LYS A 197 -8.94 12.51 9.85
N GLN A 198 -9.09 12.04 8.62
CA GLN A 198 -9.53 12.85 7.48
C GLN A 198 -11.06 13.08 7.45
N ALA A 199 -11.84 12.45 8.34
CA ALA A 199 -13.29 12.63 8.40
C ALA A 199 -13.66 14.02 8.91
N ILE A 200 -14.17 14.87 8.03
CA ILE A 200 -14.63 16.21 8.40
C ILE A 200 -15.99 16.11 9.09
N LYS A 201 -16.11 16.69 10.30
CA LYS A 201 -17.37 16.93 11.02
C LYS A 201 -18.22 15.68 11.21
N ILE A 202 -17.77 14.80 12.09
CA ILE A 202 -18.59 13.74 12.66
C ILE A 202 -19.76 14.38 13.43
N PRO A 203 -21.04 14.12 13.08
CA PRO A 203 -22.17 14.62 13.84
C PRO A 203 -22.18 14.07 15.26
N HIS A 204 -22.56 14.88 16.25
CA HIS A 204 -22.68 14.46 17.65
C HIS A 204 -23.80 13.43 17.89
N HIS A 205 -24.74 13.31 16.95
CA HIS A 205 -25.84 12.34 16.99
C HIS A 205 -25.86 11.56 15.69
N ILE A 206 -25.89 10.24 15.80
CA ILE A 206 -25.90 9.32 14.66
C ILE A 206 -27.19 8.51 14.74
N ASP A 207 -28.01 8.61 13.70
CA ASP A 207 -29.15 7.72 13.50
C ASP A 207 -28.74 6.66 12.48
N SER A 208 -29.09 5.39 12.73
CA SER A 208 -28.78 4.26 11.87
C SER A 208 -29.39 4.38 10.47
N LEU A 209 -30.35 5.29 10.29
CA LEU A 209 -30.95 5.65 9.01
C LEU A 209 -30.20 6.76 8.26
N THR A 210 -29.35 7.55 8.94
CA THR A 210 -28.64 8.71 8.37
C THR A 210 -27.15 8.70 8.70
N TRP A 211 -26.50 7.55 8.48
CA TRP A 211 -25.04 7.44 8.62
C TRP A 211 -24.31 8.54 7.86
N PRO A 212 -23.25 9.14 8.44
CA PRO A 212 -22.47 10.14 7.74
C PRO A 212 -21.97 9.60 6.41
N ASN A 213 -22.14 10.41 5.37
CA ASN A 213 -21.81 10.07 4.00
C ASN A 213 -21.23 11.33 3.37
N SER A 214 -19.96 11.27 2.98
CA SER A 214 -19.26 12.38 2.35
C SER A 214 -18.49 11.88 1.14
N ASN A 215 -17.99 12.80 0.30
CA ASN A 215 -17.11 12.43 -0.80
C ASN A 215 -15.80 11.79 -0.31
N LYS A 216 -15.37 12.15 0.91
CA LYS A 216 -14.16 11.64 1.57
C LYS A 216 -14.37 10.25 2.19
N HIS A 217 -15.54 10.02 2.78
CA HIS A 217 -15.96 8.76 3.39
C HIS A 217 -17.35 8.32 2.88
N PRO A 218 -17.47 7.88 1.62
CA PRO A 218 -18.75 7.41 1.09
C PRO A 218 -19.23 6.17 1.85
N GLY A 219 -20.52 6.11 2.20
CA GLY A 219 -21.09 5.01 2.98
C GLY A 219 -20.76 3.59 2.49
N PRO A 220 -20.90 3.26 1.20
CA PRO A 220 -20.55 1.93 0.66
C PRO A 220 -19.08 1.86 0.21
N SER A 221 -18.14 2.32 1.05
CA SER A 221 -16.70 2.24 0.80
C SER A 221 -15.94 1.90 2.08
N TRP A 222 -14.72 1.40 1.97
CA TRP A 222 -13.92 1.03 3.14
C TRP A 222 -13.69 2.22 4.11
N PRO A 223 -13.34 3.45 3.65
CA PRO A 223 -13.30 4.62 4.54
C PRO A 223 -14.64 4.91 5.24
N GLY A 224 -15.77 4.78 4.53
CA GLY A 224 -17.10 4.97 5.12
C GLY A 224 -17.45 3.90 6.17
N VAL A 225 -17.03 2.67 5.95
CA VAL A 225 -17.21 1.56 6.89
C VAL A 225 -16.35 1.74 8.14
N LEU A 226 -15.08 2.14 8.01
CA LEU A 226 -14.22 2.49 9.15
C LEU A 226 -14.85 3.61 9.99
N MET A 227 -15.34 4.66 9.32
CA MET A 227 -16.01 5.77 9.97
C MET A 227 -17.22 5.28 10.74
N ARG A 228 -18.12 4.48 10.12
CA ARG A 228 -19.26 3.90 10.82
C ARG A 228 -18.84 3.13 12.08
N ALA A 229 -17.87 2.25 11.97
CA ALA A 229 -17.41 1.44 13.11
C ALA A 229 -16.85 2.28 14.26
N HIS A 230 -16.14 3.38 13.94
CA HIS A 230 -15.67 4.34 14.93
C HIS A 230 -16.84 5.06 15.62
N LEU A 231 -17.86 5.45 14.86
CA LEU A 231 -19.05 6.13 15.37
C LEU A 231 -19.94 5.24 16.25
N GLU A 232 -20.00 3.95 15.93
CA GLU A 232 -20.68 2.94 16.75
C GLU A 232 -19.94 2.66 18.06
N ASN A 233 -18.61 2.86 18.08
CA ASN A 233 -17.74 2.51 19.21
C ASN A 233 -16.76 3.65 19.53
N PRO A 234 -17.23 4.85 19.94
CA PRO A 234 -16.39 6.05 20.05
C PRO A 234 -15.29 5.97 21.13
N THR A 235 -15.41 5.03 22.07
CA THR A 235 -14.42 4.79 23.12
C THR A 235 -13.50 3.61 22.84
N HIS A 236 -13.61 2.98 21.66
CA HIS A 236 -12.75 1.84 21.30
C HIS A 236 -11.32 2.31 21.08
N GLU A 237 -10.38 1.64 21.73
CA GLU A 237 -8.94 1.84 21.55
C GLU A 237 -8.34 0.65 20.78
N GLY A 238 -7.35 0.91 19.93
CA GLY A 238 -6.67 -0.10 19.13
C GLY A 238 -7.07 -0.09 17.64
N ILE A 239 -6.98 -1.24 16.98
CA ILE A 239 -7.34 -1.39 15.56
C ILE A 239 -8.86 -1.18 15.41
N ASN A 240 -9.28 -0.38 14.42
CA ASN A 240 -10.70 -0.18 14.13
C ASN A 240 -11.39 -1.52 13.85
N PRO A 241 -12.56 -1.82 14.47
CA PRO A 241 -13.22 -3.13 14.32
C PRO A 241 -13.62 -3.50 12.88
N ALA A 242 -13.64 -2.54 11.96
CA ALA A 242 -13.97 -2.75 10.56
C ALA A 242 -12.77 -2.59 9.61
N PHE A 243 -11.55 -2.62 10.14
CA PHE A 243 -10.33 -2.79 9.36
C PHE A 243 -10.30 -4.16 8.69
#